data_AF-A0A7Z8ZJ34-F1
#
_entry.id   AF-A0A7Z8ZJ34-F1
#
_cell.length_a   1.000
_cell.length_b   1.000
_cell.length_c   1.000
_cell.angle_alpha   90.00
_cell.angle_beta   90.00
_cell.angle_gamma   90.00
#
_symmetry.space_group_name_H-M   'P 1'
#
loop_
_entity.id
_entity.type
_entity.pdbx_description
1 polymer ?
#
loop_
_entity_poly.entity_id
_entity_poly.type
_entity_poly.pdbx_seq_one_letter_code
_entity_poly.pdbx_strand_id
1 'polypeptide(L)'
;MPEVQYNVICENVTKIYDLNRSRKDKLLSLFTFGKSYQFKPYYALKDVSFKVERGTSVGIIGLNGSGKSTLSNILGQVVMPTYGKVNTDGKPSLIAIGAGLNPSFTGEENIRYKCMMHGMSTKEINDKFDEIVKFSELDEFIYQPLKSYSSGMKSRLGFSIAIHTDPDILIVDEALSVGDETFSNKCIDRMKAFQKQGKTIFFVSHSASQIRKMCDKALWIHYGQMVVYDDVNVVIKRYNALVQKIKHMPKSEQVEYKKKKLQQQQVGHLDEVTISQKNDVSLMTHGLIGVTLIGWFVAMYFQLFG
;
A
#
# COMPACT_ATOMS: atom_id res chain seq x y z
N MET A 1 26.21 0.69 22.83
CA MET A 1 24.78 0.95 22.63
C MET A 1 24.26 -0.12 21.70
N PRO A 2 23.14 -0.81 21.99
CA PRO A 2 22.59 -1.78 21.05
C PRO A 2 22.24 -1.04 19.74
N GLU A 3 22.65 -1.62 18.61
CA GLU A 3 22.40 -1.06 17.29
C GLU A 3 20.90 -1.12 16.99
N VAL A 4 20.29 0.02 16.62
CA VAL A 4 18.85 0.08 16.35
C VAL A 4 18.56 -0.67 15.06
N GLN A 5 17.89 -1.82 15.16
CA GLN A 5 17.55 -2.65 14.00
C GLN A 5 16.20 -2.23 13.40
N TYR A 6 16.22 -1.88 12.11
CA TYR A 6 15.03 -1.49 11.35
C TYR A 6 14.49 -2.66 10.53
N ASN A 7 13.17 -2.88 10.61
CA ASN A 7 12.47 -3.88 9.79
C ASN A 7 11.95 -3.31 8.47
N VAL A 8 11.67 -2.01 8.42
CA VAL A 8 11.17 -1.36 7.20
C VAL A 8 11.91 -0.05 6.99
N ILE A 9 12.44 0.14 5.80
CA ILE A 9 13.10 1.37 5.36
C ILE A 9 12.46 1.81 4.04
N CYS A 10 11.78 2.94 4.06
CA CYS A 10 11.22 3.59 2.88
C CYS A 10 12.08 4.81 2.54
N GLU A 11 12.56 4.90 1.31
CA GLU A 11 13.40 6.00 0.81
C GLU A 11 12.80 6.61 -0.45
N ASN A 12 12.35 7.86 -0.33
CA ASN A 12 11.81 8.72 -1.39
C ASN A 12 10.68 8.07 -2.20
N VAL A 13 9.84 7.28 -1.52
CA VAL A 13 8.78 6.49 -2.15
C VAL A 13 7.76 7.40 -2.81
N THR A 14 7.64 7.30 -4.12
CA THR A 14 6.69 8.06 -4.94
C THR A 14 5.87 7.09 -5.79
N LYS A 15 4.55 7.28 -5.82
CA LYS A 15 3.65 6.48 -6.67
C LYS A 15 2.77 7.38 -7.51
N ILE A 16 2.92 7.24 -8.83
CA ILE A 16 2.17 7.98 -9.83
C ILE A 16 1.21 7.02 -10.54
N TYR A 17 -0.05 7.42 -10.62
CA TYR A 17 -1.05 6.79 -11.48
C TYR A 17 -1.37 7.70 -12.66
N ASP A 18 -1.77 7.09 -13.75
CA ASP A 18 -2.28 7.80 -14.91
C ASP A 18 -3.80 7.89 -14.85
N LEU A 19 -4.33 9.12 -14.73
CA LEU A 19 -5.77 9.34 -14.69
C LEU A 19 -6.41 9.25 -16.07
N ASN A 20 -5.64 9.15 -17.15
CA ASN A 20 -6.21 8.98 -18.46
C ASN A 20 -6.79 7.56 -18.63
N ARG A 21 -8.12 7.49 -18.76
CA ARG A 21 -8.91 6.24 -18.83
C ARG A 21 -9.11 5.73 -20.26
N SER A 22 -8.70 6.47 -21.29
CA SER A 22 -8.94 6.07 -22.68
C SER A 22 -7.99 4.94 -23.10
N ARG A 23 -8.51 3.72 -23.15
CA ARG A 23 -7.77 2.56 -23.69
C ARG A 23 -7.45 2.73 -25.18
N LYS A 24 -8.32 3.40 -25.94
CA LYS A 24 -8.10 3.71 -27.35
C LYS A 24 -6.90 4.64 -27.52
N ASP A 25 -6.78 5.67 -26.69
CA ASP A 25 -5.66 6.62 -26.78
C ASP A 25 -4.35 5.98 -26.34
N LYS A 26 -4.38 5.07 -25.34
CA LYS A 26 -3.21 4.25 -24.96
C LYS A 26 -2.79 3.28 -26.08
N LEU A 27 -3.72 2.76 -26.85
CA LEU A 27 -3.40 1.85 -27.96
C LEU A 27 -2.89 2.64 -29.18
N LEU A 28 -3.56 3.74 -29.52
CA LEU A 28 -3.17 4.65 -30.60
C LEU A 28 -1.82 5.31 -30.34
N SER A 29 -1.44 5.53 -29.07
CA SER A 29 -0.12 6.06 -28.72
C SER A 29 1.02 5.11 -29.07
N LEU A 30 0.79 3.79 -29.08
CA LEU A 30 1.77 2.82 -29.55
C LEU A 30 2.04 2.97 -31.05
N PHE A 31 1.01 3.31 -31.84
CA PHE A 31 1.11 3.50 -33.30
C PHE A 31 1.55 4.91 -33.70
N THR A 32 1.37 5.90 -32.83
CA THR A 32 1.72 7.32 -33.09
C THR A 32 3.00 7.76 -32.39
N PHE A 33 3.83 6.81 -31.91
CA PHE A 33 5.05 7.10 -31.14
C PHE A 33 4.78 8.10 -29.99
N GLY A 34 3.68 7.90 -29.25
CA GLY A 34 3.31 8.69 -28.07
C GLY A 34 2.64 10.04 -28.34
N LYS A 35 2.62 10.55 -29.58
CA LYS A 35 2.16 11.93 -29.89
C LYS A 35 0.69 12.21 -29.57
N SER A 36 -0.17 11.19 -29.59
CA SER A 36 -1.61 11.32 -29.29
C SER A 36 -1.95 11.16 -27.81
N TYR A 37 -0.98 10.85 -26.94
CA TYR A 37 -1.27 10.49 -25.55
C TYR A 37 -1.12 11.65 -24.58
N GLN A 38 -2.22 12.09 -24.00
CA GLN A 38 -2.17 13.02 -22.86
C GLN A 38 -2.05 12.23 -21.56
N PHE A 39 -0.81 12.06 -21.08
CA PHE A 39 -0.54 11.54 -19.74
C PHE A 39 -1.07 12.52 -18.69
N LYS A 40 -1.88 12.03 -17.74
CA LYS A 40 -2.43 12.85 -16.66
C LYS A 40 -1.94 12.31 -15.32
N PRO A 41 -0.76 12.76 -14.83
CA PRO A 41 -0.18 12.22 -13.63
C PRO A 41 -1.05 12.50 -12.41
N TYR A 42 -1.16 11.50 -11.54
CA TYR A 42 -1.72 11.61 -10.20
C TYR A 42 -0.75 11.00 -9.21
N TYR A 43 -0.13 11.85 -8.41
CA TYR A 43 0.77 11.50 -7.33
C TYR A 43 -0.06 11.03 -6.13
N ALA A 44 -0.32 9.73 -6.08
CA ALA A 44 -0.97 9.09 -4.95
C ALA A 44 -0.06 9.08 -3.71
N LEU A 45 1.25 8.99 -3.92
CA LEU A 45 2.29 9.26 -2.92
C LEU A 45 3.41 10.08 -3.57
N LYS A 46 4.02 10.99 -2.81
CA LYS A 46 5.15 11.81 -3.23
C LYS A 46 6.17 11.90 -2.11
N ASP A 47 7.37 11.42 -2.40
CA ASP A 47 8.57 11.55 -1.57
C ASP A 47 8.37 11.12 -0.10
N VAL A 48 7.84 9.91 0.10
CA VAL A 48 7.60 9.35 1.43
C VAL A 48 8.84 8.60 1.90
N SER A 49 9.45 9.07 3.00
CA SER A 49 10.65 8.48 3.60
C SER A 49 10.49 8.26 5.10
N PHE A 50 10.70 7.04 5.58
CA PHE A 50 10.64 6.70 7.01
C PHE A 50 11.34 5.37 7.31
N LYS A 51 11.68 5.14 8.58
CA LYS A 51 12.28 3.89 9.06
C LYS A 51 11.50 3.37 10.27
N VAL A 52 11.21 2.07 10.31
CA VAL A 52 10.45 1.42 11.38
C VAL A 52 11.31 0.37 12.07
N GLU A 53 11.41 0.49 13.38
CA GLU A 53 12.16 -0.42 14.25
C GLU A 53 11.46 -1.77 14.38
N ARG A 54 12.23 -2.82 14.68
CA ARG A 54 11.69 -4.14 15.04
C ARG A 54 10.72 -4.05 16.21
N GLY A 55 9.67 -4.88 16.19
CA GLY A 55 8.67 -4.93 17.26
C GLY A 55 7.77 -3.69 17.39
N THR A 56 7.90 -2.70 16.50
CA THR A 56 7.10 -1.46 16.56
C THR A 56 5.77 -1.63 15.83
N SER A 57 4.70 -1.12 16.43
CA SER A 57 3.41 -0.92 15.76
C SER A 57 3.27 0.53 15.27
N VAL A 58 2.90 0.69 14.00
CA VAL A 58 2.81 1.97 13.31
C VAL A 58 1.41 2.19 12.76
N GLY A 59 0.75 3.26 13.20
CA GLY A 59 -0.54 3.66 12.68
C GLY A 59 -0.41 4.55 11.44
N ILE A 60 -0.97 4.17 10.30
CA ILE A 60 -1.04 5.02 9.11
C ILE A 60 -2.38 5.77 9.13
N ILE A 61 -2.33 7.08 9.40
CA ILE A 61 -3.50 7.95 9.56
C ILE A 61 -3.57 9.03 8.48
N GLY A 62 -4.79 9.45 8.16
CA GLY A 62 -5.05 10.49 7.16
C GLY A 62 -6.50 10.46 6.66
N LEU A 63 -6.93 11.54 6.00
CA LEU A 63 -8.26 11.63 5.40
C LEU A 63 -8.42 10.67 4.21
N ASN A 64 -9.67 10.48 3.76
CA ASN A 64 -9.94 9.68 2.57
C ASN A 64 -9.29 10.28 1.32
N GLY A 65 -8.68 9.42 0.50
CA GLY A 65 -7.91 9.85 -0.66
C GLY A 65 -6.53 10.44 -0.34
N SER A 66 -6.05 10.34 0.91
CA SER A 66 -4.72 10.84 1.25
C SER A 66 -3.57 9.99 0.71
N GLY A 67 -3.79 8.70 0.38
CA GLY A 67 -2.73 7.79 -0.09
C GLY A 67 -2.42 6.62 0.85
N LYS A 68 -3.15 6.47 1.96
CA LYS A 68 -2.96 5.38 2.95
C LYS A 68 -2.95 3.99 2.33
N SER A 69 -3.99 3.62 1.57
CA SER A 69 -4.08 2.30 0.94
C SER A 69 -3.02 2.11 -0.14
N THR A 70 -2.58 3.17 -0.82
CA THR A 70 -1.44 3.10 -1.74
C THR A 70 -0.14 2.76 -1.00
N LEU A 71 0.10 3.40 0.15
CA LEU A 71 1.26 3.10 0.99
C LEU A 71 1.19 1.68 1.56
N SER A 72 0.01 1.27 2.05
CA SER A 72 -0.28 -0.08 2.53
C SER A 72 0.04 -1.14 1.46
N ASN A 73 -0.44 -0.94 0.24
CA ASN A 73 -0.17 -1.84 -0.89
C ASN A 73 1.32 -1.91 -1.27
N ILE A 74 2.06 -0.80 -1.15
CA ILE A 74 3.50 -0.77 -1.40
C ILE A 74 4.26 -1.51 -0.30
N LEU A 75 3.93 -1.27 0.97
CA LEU A 75 4.51 -1.99 2.10
C LEU A 75 4.21 -3.50 2.04
N GLY A 76 3.02 -3.85 1.58
CA GLY A 76 2.59 -5.23 1.36
C GLY A 76 3.15 -5.86 0.09
N GLN A 77 3.99 -5.16 -0.66
CA GLN A 77 4.57 -5.59 -1.94
C GLN A 77 3.54 -5.99 -3.01
N VAL A 78 2.29 -5.51 -2.89
CA VAL A 78 1.23 -5.71 -3.89
C VAL A 78 1.45 -4.81 -5.10
N VAL A 79 2.01 -3.61 -4.87
CA VAL A 79 2.28 -2.62 -5.91
C VAL A 79 3.68 -2.07 -5.72
N MET A 80 4.48 -2.04 -6.78
CA MET A 80 5.79 -1.40 -6.75
C MET A 80 5.68 0.14 -6.78
N PRO A 81 6.57 0.87 -6.09
CA PRO A 81 6.65 2.32 -6.23
C PRO A 81 7.03 2.72 -7.67
N THR A 82 6.70 3.94 -8.07
CA THR A 82 7.18 4.51 -9.36
C THR A 82 8.63 4.97 -9.22
N TYR A 83 8.96 5.62 -8.11
CA TYR A 83 10.32 6.03 -7.75
C TYR A 83 10.59 5.75 -6.27
N GLY A 84 11.87 5.71 -5.91
CA GLY A 84 12.31 5.35 -4.56
C GLY A 84 12.30 3.84 -4.34
N LYS A 85 12.52 3.43 -3.09
CA LYS A 85 12.62 2.00 -2.72
C LYS A 85 12.05 1.73 -1.34
N VAL A 86 11.60 0.49 -1.15
CA VAL A 86 11.14 -0.05 0.12
C VAL A 86 11.92 -1.31 0.39
N ASN A 87 12.69 -1.30 1.49
CA ASN A 87 13.42 -2.46 1.96
C ASN A 87 12.72 -2.99 3.21
N THR A 88 12.43 -4.28 3.23
CA THR A 88 11.81 -4.97 4.35
C THR A 88 12.68 -6.14 4.77
N ASP A 89 12.97 -6.24 6.07
CA ASP A 89 13.62 -7.40 6.68
C ASP A 89 12.54 -8.37 7.17
N GLY A 90 12.27 -9.40 6.36
CA GLY A 90 11.20 -10.38 6.59
C GLY A 90 10.08 -10.34 5.53
N LYS A 91 9.12 -11.25 5.64
CA LYS A 91 8.00 -11.37 4.70
C LYS A 91 6.82 -10.48 5.13
N PRO A 92 6.42 -9.48 4.32
CA PRO A 92 5.20 -8.73 4.60
C PRO A 92 3.96 -9.54 4.25
N SER A 93 2.92 -9.38 5.07
CA SER A 93 1.59 -9.93 4.84
C SER A 93 0.56 -8.82 4.95
N LEU A 94 -0.12 -8.54 3.84
CA LEU A 94 -1.22 -7.59 3.80
C LEU A 94 -2.55 -8.27 4.10
N ILE A 95 -3.22 -7.79 5.14
CA ILE A 95 -4.60 -8.10 5.47
C ILE A 95 -5.45 -6.88 5.13
N ALA A 96 -6.25 -6.98 4.08
CA ALA A 96 -7.43 -6.15 3.93
C ALA A 96 -8.66 -7.03 4.12
N ILE A 97 -9.72 -6.48 4.72
CA ILE A 97 -10.99 -7.16 5.12
C ILE A 97 -11.57 -8.13 4.09
N GLY A 98 -11.29 -7.95 2.79
CA GLY A 98 -11.72 -8.85 1.74
C GLY A 98 -10.62 -9.29 0.76
N ALA A 99 -9.35 -8.96 1.00
CA ALA A 99 -8.29 -9.28 0.05
C ALA A 99 -7.95 -10.78 0.08
N GLY A 100 -8.31 -11.46 -1.01
CA GLY A 100 -7.96 -12.86 -1.25
C GLY A 100 -8.86 -13.88 -0.54
N LEU A 101 -9.99 -13.47 0.04
CA LEU A 101 -11.05 -14.40 0.45
C LEU A 101 -12.00 -14.63 -0.73
N ASN A 102 -12.33 -15.89 -1.00
CA ASN A 102 -13.25 -16.28 -2.06
C ASN A 102 -14.69 -16.39 -1.51
N PRO A 103 -15.64 -15.56 -1.99
CA PRO A 103 -17.03 -15.60 -1.51
C PRO A 103 -17.77 -16.91 -1.77
N SER A 104 -17.32 -17.69 -2.76
CA SER A 104 -17.91 -18.98 -3.11
C SER A 104 -17.45 -20.12 -2.20
N PHE A 105 -16.33 -19.93 -1.50
CA PHE A 105 -15.76 -20.91 -0.59
C PHE A 105 -16.36 -20.77 0.81
N THR A 106 -16.35 -21.86 1.58
CA THR A 106 -16.64 -21.87 3.01
C THR A 106 -15.55 -21.14 3.81
N GLY A 107 -15.81 -20.87 5.08
CA GLY A 107 -14.79 -20.36 6.01
C GLY A 107 -13.57 -21.28 6.08
N GLU A 108 -13.80 -22.59 6.20
CA GLU A 108 -12.72 -23.60 6.22
C GLU A 108 -11.88 -23.57 4.94
N GLU A 109 -12.54 -23.61 3.79
CA GLU A 109 -11.87 -23.57 2.49
C GLU A 109 -11.03 -22.30 2.33
N ASN A 110 -11.54 -21.16 2.82
CA ASN A 110 -10.80 -19.91 2.84
C ASN A 110 -9.59 -19.94 3.78
N ILE A 111 -9.70 -20.54 4.97
CA ILE A 111 -8.57 -20.71 5.89
C ILE A 111 -7.46 -21.49 5.19
N ARG A 112 -7.79 -22.67 4.65
CA ARG A 112 -6.83 -23.55 3.98
C ARG A 112 -6.21 -22.85 2.77
N TYR A 113 -7.04 -22.29 1.90
CA TYR A 113 -6.61 -21.58 0.69
C TYR A 113 -5.63 -20.45 1.02
N LYS A 114 -5.95 -19.60 1.99
CA LYS A 114 -5.11 -18.47 2.36
C LYS A 114 -3.80 -18.88 3.01
N CYS A 115 -3.84 -19.83 3.94
CA CYS A 115 -2.62 -20.31 4.58
C CYS A 115 -1.66 -20.94 3.56
N MET A 116 -2.19 -21.70 2.58
CA MET A 116 -1.39 -22.22 1.47
C MET A 116 -0.78 -21.11 0.61
N MET A 117 -1.54 -20.05 0.29
CA MET A 117 -1.01 -18.88 -0.43
C MET A 117 0.12 -18.17 0.33
N HIS A 118 0.09 -18.24 1.67
CA HIS A 118 1.16 -17.71 2.53
C HIS A 118 2.33 -18.70 2.72
N GLY A 119 2.30 -19.85 2.05
CA GLY A 119 3.39 -20.82 2.02
C GLY A 119 3.37 -21.85 3.16
N MET A 120 2.26 -21.94 3.91
CA MET A 120 2.11 -22.98 4.94
C MET A 120 1.84 -24.35 4.30
N SER A 121 2.45 -25.37 4.86
CA SER A 121 2.19 -26.78 4.54
C SER A 121 0.82 -27.23 5.08
N THR A 122 0.23 -28.27 4.50
CA THR A 122 -1.03 -28.86 4.98
C THR A 122 -0.96 -29.24 6.46
N LYS A 123 0.21 -29.68 6.95
CA LYS A 123 0.42 -30.00 8.35
C LYS A 123 0.30 -28.76 9.24
N GLU A 124 1.04 -27.70 8.93
CA GLU A 124 0.97 -26.44 9.69
C GLU A 124 -0.44 -25.84 9.69
N ILE A 125 -1.17 -25.98 8.58
CA ILE A 125 -2.55 -25.52 8.46
C ILE A 125 -3.45 -26.31 9.41
N ASN A 126 -3.34 -27.64 9.43
CA ASN A 126 -4.12 -28.49 10.33
C ASN A 126 -3.80 -28.19 11.81
N ASP A 127 -2.51 -28.00 12.13
CA ASP A 127 -2.05 -27.68 13.50
C ASP A 127 -2.58 -26.31 13.97
N LYS A 128 -2.87 -25.37 13.04
CA LYS A 128 -3.38 -24.03 13.34
C LYS A 128 -4.87 -23.85 13.13
N PHE A 129 -5.55 -24.82 12.51
CA PHE A 129 -6.93 -24.67 12.09
C PHE A 129 -7.86 -24.34 13.27
N ASP A 130 -7.80 -25.14 14.34
CA ASP A 130 -8.67 -24.96 15.52
C ASP A 130 -8.39 -23.63 16.25
N GLU A 131 -7.12 -23.21 16.30
CA GLU A 131 -6.74 -21.90 16.85
C GLU A 131 -7.36 -20.75 16.04
N ILE A 132 -7.32 -20.84 14.70
CA ILE A 132 -7.91 -19.84 13.79
C ILE A 132 -9.43 -19.78 13.96
N VAL A 133 -10.10 -20.93 13.97
CA VAL A 133 -11.57 -21.02 14.14
C VAL A 133 -11.97 -20.44 15.49
N LYS A 134 -11.33 -20.89 16.58
CA LYS A 134 -11.59 -20.40 17.94
C LYS A 134 -11.33 -18.90 18.07
N PHE A 135 -10.28 -18.36 17.46
CA PHE A 135 -10.01 -16.93 17.49
C PHE A 135 -11.09 -16.15 16.72
N SER A 136 -11.59 -16.69 15.61
CA SER A 136 -12.59 -16.00 14.77
C SER A 136 -13.97 -15.87 15.41
N GLU A 137 -14.30 -16.69 16.42
CA GLU A 137 -15.63 -16.76 17.05
C GLU A 137 -16.76 -17.01 16.03
N LEU A 138 -16.46 -17.76 14.97
CA LEU A 138 -17.45 -18.10 13.95
C LEU A 138 -18.11 -19.46 14.19
N ASP A 139 -17.52 -20.31 15.04
CA ASP A 139 -18.04 -21.64 15.37
C ASP A 139 -18.51 -22.39 14.10
N GLU A 140 -19.75 -22.88 14.09
CA GLU A 140 -20.37 -23.62 12.99
C GLU A 140 -20.49 -22.82 11.67
N PHE A 141 -20.45 -21.48 11.72
CA PHE A 141 -20.48 -20.68 10.49
C PHE A 141 -19.25 -20.94 9.61
N ILE A 142 -18.16 -21.50 10.15
CA ILE A 142 -16.95 -21.81 9.38
C ILE A 142 -17.23 -22.75 8.20
N TYR A 143 -18.26 -23.58 8.31
CA TYR A 143 -18.68 -24.52 7.25
C TYR A 143 -19.65 -23.90 6.24
N GLN A 144 -20.04 -22.63 6.43
CA GLN A 144 -20.94 -21.90 5.52
C GLN A 144 -20.15 -21.08 4.49
N PRO A 145 -20.66 -20.93 3.25
CA PRO A 145 -20.05 -20.08 2.23
C PRO A 145 -19.91 -18.61 2.67
N LEU A 146 -18.79 -17.96 2.37
CA LEU A 146 -18.53 -16.56 2.76
C LEU A 146 -19.53 -15.55 2.22
N LYS A 147 -20.23 -15.86 1.12
CA LYS A 147 -21.31 -15.00 0.60
C LYS A 147 -22.44 -14.76 1.62
N SER A 148 -22.67 -15.68 2.58
CA SER A 148 -23.66 -15.51 3.65
C SER A 148 -23.12 -14.72 4.85
N TYR A 149 -21.82 -14.46 4.92
CA TYR A 149 -21.21 -13.79 6.06
C TYR A 149 -21.50 -12.29 6.05
N SER A 150 -21.73 -11.73 7.24
CA SER A 150 -21.69 -10.28 7.44
C SER A 150 -20.28 -9.72 7.19
N SER A 151 -20.17 -8.40 7.01
CA SER A 151 -18.87 -7.72 6.92
C SER A 151 -18.00 -7.95 8.16
N GLY A 152 -18.62 -8.01 9.35
CA GLY A 152 -17.96 -8.33 10.62
C GLY A 152 -17.35 -9.73 10.60
N MET A 153 -18.12 -10.74 10.23
CA MET A 153 -17.65 -12.13 10.16
C MET A 153 -16.48 -12.30 9.17
N LYS A 154 -16.57 -11.67 7.99
CA LYS A 154 -15.48 -11.65 7.00
C LYS A 154 -14.21 -11.03 7.57
N SER A 155 -14.35 -9.92 8.29
CA SER A 155 -13.24 -9.22 8.93
C SER A 155 -12.59 -10.08 10.03
N ARG A 156 -13.42 -10.73 10.86
CA ARG A 156 -12.94 -11.66 11.90
C ARG A 156 -12.14 -12.79 11.29
N LEU A 157 -12.69 -13.49 10.28
CA LEU A 157 -12.00 -14.59 9.61
C LEU A 157 -10.68 -14.13 8.97
N GLY A 158 -10.71 -13.03 8.21
CA GLY A 158 -9.53 -12.50 7.54
C GLY A 158 -8.42 -12.12 8.53
N PHE A 159 -8.79 -11.49 9.64
CA PHE A 159 -7.84 -11.17 10.70
C PHE A 159 -7.30 -12.45 11.35
N SER A 160 -8.17 -13.37 11.76
CA SER A 160 -7.80 -14.65 12.40
C SER A 160 -6.81 -15.44 11.56
N ILE A 161 -7.04 -15.59 10.25
CA ILE A 161 -6.13 -16.32 9.37
C ILE A 161 -4.73 -15.70 9.46
N ALA A 162 -4.63 -14.39 9.24
CA ALA A 162 -3.34 -13.77 8.98
C ALA A 162 -2.52 -13.42 10.24
N ILE A 163 -3.12 -13.43 11.44
CA ILE A 163 -2.35 -13.48 12.71
C ILE A 163 -1.85 -14.89 13.06
N HIS A 164 -2.29 -15.93 12.35
CA HIS A 164 -1.83 -17.31 12.55
C HIS A 164 -0.89 -17.79 11.43
N THR A 165 -0.68 -16.98 10.38
CA THR A 165 0.36 -17.22 9.36
C THR A 165 1.76 -16.71 9.75
N ASP A 166 1.93 -16.24 10.99
CA ASP A 166 3.19 -15.74 11.59
C ASP A 166 4.03 -14.76 10.74
N PRO A 167 3.45 -13.69 10.15
CA PRO A 167 4.20 -12.78 9.29
C PRO A 167 5.16 -11.89 10.08
N ASP A 168 6.34 -11.61 9.50
CA ASP A 168 7.34 -10.69 10.08
C ASP A 168 6.86 -9.24 10.11
N ILE A 169 6.12 -8.86 9.07
CA ILE A 169 5.50 -7.54 8.92
C ILE A 169 4.01 -7.74 8.62
N LEU A 170 3.16 -7.36 9.56
CA LEU A 170 1.71 -7.46 9.45
C LEU A 170 1.12 -6.11 9.04
N ILE A 171 0.36 -6.04 7.95
CA ILE A 171 -0.32 -4.81 7.55
C ILE A 171 -1.83 -5.04 7.64
N VAL A 172 -2.52 -4.23 8.44
CA VAL A 172 -3.95 -4.37 8.73
C VAL A 172 -4.67 -3.15 8.20
N ASP A 173 -5.43 -3.31 7.10
CA ASP A 173 -6.21 -2.23 6.48
C ASP A 173 -7.69 -2.29 6.86
N GLU A 174 -8.13 -1.33 7.67
CA GLU A 174 -9.50 -1.11 8.15
C GLU A 174 -10.19 -2.32 8.83
N ALA A 175 -9.46 -3.42 9.08
CA ALA A 175 -10.03 -4.71 9.49
C ALA A 175 -10.61 -4.81 10.89
N LEU A 176 -10.27 -3.87 11.76
CA LEU A 176 -10.70 -3.89 13.15
C LEU A 176 -11.88 -2.95 13.43
N SER A 177 -12.43 -2.30 12.40
CA SER A 177 -13.57 -1.38 12.51
C SER A 177 -14.93 -2.07 12.57
N VAL A 178 -14.98 -3.39 12.41
CA VAL A 178 -16.23 -4.14 12.12
C VAL A 178 -16.53 -5.24 13.15
N GLY A 179 -15.78 -5.29 14.25
CA GLY A 179 -16.01 -6.19 15.38
C GLY A 179 -16.68 -5.50 16.57
N ASP A 180 -17.24 -6.30 17.49
CA ASP A 180 -17.62 -5.80 18.81
C ASP A 180 -16.38 -5.45 19.65
N GLU A 181 -16.57 -4.75 20.77
CA GLU A 181 -15.48 -4.30 21.65
C GLU A 181 -14.65 -5.48 22.19
N THR A 182 -15.30 -6.63 22.42
CA THR A 182 -14.67 -7.86 22.90
C THR A 182 -13.64 -8.40 21.89
N PHE A 183 -14.04 -8.55 20.63
CA PHE A 183 -13.15 -9.01 19.57
C PHE A 183 -12.02 -8.00 19.31
N SER A 184 -12.31 -6.71 19.38
CA SER A 184 -11.30 -5.66 19.25
C SER A 184 -10.20 -5.77 20.30
N ASN A 185 -10.57 -6.02 21.56
CA ASN A 185 -9.61 -6.23 22.65
C ASN A 185 -8.75 -7.48 22.42
N LYS A 186 -9.34 -8.60 21.96
CA LYS A 186 -8.57 -9.80 21.57
C LYS A 186 -7.54 -9.51 20.48
N CYS A 187 -7.92 -8.72 19.48
CA CYS A 187 -7.01 -8.30 18.41
C CYS A 187 -5.84 -7.48 18.95
N ILE A 188 -6.11 -6.54 19.88
CA ILE A 188 -5.08 -5.73 20.54
C ILE A 188 -4.11 -6.61 21.31
N ASP A 189 -4.61 -7.55 22.12
CA ASP A 189 -3.77 -8.44 22.92
C ASP A 189 -2.89 -9.31 22.03
N ARG A 190 -3.43 -9.82 20.93
CA ARG A 190 -2.65 -10.58 19.94
C ARG A 190 -1.59 -9.71 19.27
N MET A 191 -1.92 -8.48 18.87
CA MET A 191 -0.96 -7.55 18.28
C MET A 191 0.19 -7.23 19.25
N LYS A 192 -0.11 -7.02 20.53
CA LYS A 192 0.92 -6.84 21.58
C LYS A 192 1.81 -8.06 21.73
N ALA A 193 1.25 -9.27 21.63
CA ALA A 193 2.05 -10.50 21.65
C ALA A 193 2.99 -10.58 20.43
N PHE A 194 2.51 -10.21 19.23
CA PHE A 194 3.32 -10.10 18.01
C PHE A 194 4.48 -9.11 18.17
N GLN A 195 4.21 -7.92 18.72
CA GLN A 195 5.23 -6.91 18.98
C GLN A 195 6.32 -7.44 19.92
N LYS A 196 5.93 -8.14 21.00
CA LYS A 196 6.88 -8.77 21.95
C LYS A 196 7.76 -9.83 21.30
N GLN A 197 7.31 -10.44 20.19
CA GLN A 197 8.10 -11.38 19.38
C GLN A 197 9.00 -10.66 18.36
N GLY A 198 9.04 -9.32 18.35
CA GLY A 198 9.86 -8.54 17.41
C GLY A 198 9.20 -8.29 16.05
N LYS A 199 7.95 -8.72 15.86
CA LYS A 199 7.20 -8.56 14.61
C LYS A 199 6.71 -7.11 14.47
N THR A 200 6.74 -6.56 13.26
CA THR A 200 6.32 -5.18 12.97
C THR A 200 4.88 -5.16 12.49
N ILE A 201 4.10 -4.16 12.93
CA ILE A 201 2.69 -4.06 12.54
C ILE A 201 2.41 -2.68 11.96
N PHE A 202 1.75 -2.62 10.80
CA PHE A 202 1.17 -1.40 10.26
C PHE A 202 -0.34 -1.48 10.39
N PHE A 203 -0.95 -0.52 11.07
CA PHE A 203 -2.39 -0.42 11.22
C PHE A 203 -2.90 0.79 10.42
N VAL A 204 -3.70 0.55 9.40
CA VAL A 204 -4.26 1.61 8.55
C VAL A 204 -5.68 1.89 9.00
N SER A 205 -5.93 3.11 9.48
CA SER A 205 -7.26 3.53 9.90
C SER A 205 -7.43 5.04 9.75
N HIS A 206 -8.68 5.46 9.54
CA HIS A 206 -9.07 6.86 9.63
C HIS A 206 -9.48 7.27 11.07
N SER A 207 -9.55 6.30 12.00
CA SER A 207 -9.92 6.52 13.40
C SER A 207 -8.69 6.78 14.27
N ALA A 208 -8.57 8.00 14.77
CA ALA A 208 -7.50 8.39 15.69
C ALA A 208 -7.56 7.61 17.02
N SER A 209 -8.76 7.27 17.52
CA SER A 209 -8.89 6.54 18.79
C SER A 209 -8.37 5.11 18.68
N GLN A 210 -8.63 4.42 17.57
CA GLN A 210 -8.08 3.09 17.31
C GLN A 210 -6.56 3.15 17.18
N ILE A 211 -6.03 4.04 16.35
CA ILE A 211 -4.58 4.21 16.17
C ILE A 211 -3.90 4.45 17.53
N ARG A 212 -4.46 5.31 18.39
CA ARG A 212 -3.92 5.58 19.73
C ARG A 212 -3.88 4.34 20.62
N LYS A 213 -4.90 3.48 20.56
CA LYS A 213 -4.99 2.29 21.41
C LYS A 213 -4.05 1.16 20.95
N MET A 214 -3.71 1.14 19.66
CA MET A 214 -3.13 -0.03 19.00
C MET A 214 -1.70 0.16 18.52
N CYS A 215 -1.18 1.39 18.48
CA CYS A 215 0.10 1.72 17.85
C CYS A 215 1.03 2.49 18.79
N ASP A 216 2.34 2.24 18.68
CA ASP A 216 3.38 2.98 19.42
C ASP A 216 3.71 4.30 18.70
N LYS A 217 3.86 4.23 17.37
CA LYS A 217 4.14 5.37 16.49
C LYS A 217 2.99 5.55 15.50
N ALA A 218 2.91 6.72 14.89
CA ALA A 218 2.01 6.94 13.77
C ALA A 218 2.68 7.71 12.64
N LEU A 219 2.23 7.42 11.43
CA LEU A 219 2.61 8.09 10.19
C LEU A 219 1.38 8.79 9.65
N TRP A 220 1.44 10.12 9.56
CA TRP A 220 0.35 10.91 9.01
C TRP A 220 0.60 11.23 7.53
N ILE A 221 -0.26 10.68 6.66
CA ILE A 221 -0.31 11.00 5.24
C ILE A 221 -1.40 12.05 4.96
N HIS A 222 -1.04 13.09 4.20
CA HIS A 222 -1.95 14.13 3.73
C HIS A 222 -1.74 14.41 2.24
N TYR A 223 -2.73 14.08 1.40
CA TYR A 223 -2.68 14.27 -0.05
C TYR A 223 -1.38 13.80 -0.71
N GLY A 224 -0.98 12.56 -0.41
CA GLY A 224 0.16 11.87 -0.98
C GLY A 224 1.49 12.15 -0.27
N GLN A 225 1.54 13.10 0.65
CA GLN A 225 2.78 13.45 1.35
C GLN A 225 2.74 12.98 2.80
N MET A 226 3.89 12.54 3.30
CA MET A 226 4.07 12.30 4.73
C MET A 226 4.29 13.63 5.44
N VAL A 227 3.39 13.97 6.36
CA VAL A 227 3.48 15.22 7.13
C VAL A 227 4.37 15.03 8.36
N VAL A 228 4.25 13.89 9.03
CA VAL A 228 5.02 13.54 10.21
C VAL A 228 4.98 12.03 10.45
N TYR A 229 6.07 11.48 10.96
CA TYR A 229 6.18 10.16 11.57
C TYR A 229 6.83 10.31 12.94
N ASP A 230 6.11 9.97 14.01
CA ASP A 230 6.53 10.20 15.40
C ASP A 230 5.71 9.33 16.37
N ASP A 231 5.88 9.52 17.70
CA ASP A 231 5.00 8.99 18.74
C ASP A 231 3.52 9.21 18.40
N VAL A 232 2.72 8.16 18.64
CA VAL A 232 1.32 8.11 18.26
C VAL A 232 0.51 9.30 18.80
N ASN A 233 0.80 9.78 20.01
CA ASN A 233 0.07 10.87 20.65
C ASN A 233 0.41 12.22 20.02
N VAL A 234 1.69 12.44 19.69
CA VAL A 234 2.17 13.64 19.00
C VAL A 234 1.49 13.77 17.64
N VAL A 235 1.51 12.69 16.85
CA VAL A 235 0.91 12.68 15.52
C VAL A 235 -0.60 12.85 15.56
N ILE A 236 -1.30 12.14 16.46
CA ILE A 236 -2.76 12.28 16.59
C ILE A 236 -3.15 13.69 17.01
N LYS A 237 -2.41 14.33 17.94
CA LYS A 237 -2.71 15.71 18.36
C LYS A 237 -2.63 16.66 17.16
N ARG A 238 -1.59 16.56 16.35
CA ARG A 238 -1.40 17.38 15.13
C ARG A 238 -2.46 17.09 14.07
N TYR A 239 -2.77 15.82 13.84
CA TYR A 239 -3.82 15.40 12.91
C TYR A 239 -5.19 15.96 13.32
N ASN A 240 -5.58 15.80 14.58
CA ASN A 240 -6.86 16.29 15.10
C ASN A 240 -6.96 17.82 15.01
N ALA A 241 -5.86 18.54 15.28
CA ALA A 241 -5.84 19.99 15.12
C ALA A 241 -6.15 20.42 13.68
N LEU A 242 -5.57 19.74 12.66
CA LEU A 242 -5.91 20.02 11.27
C LEU A 242 -7.36 19.65 10.95
N VAL A 243 -7.81 18.47 11.36
CA VAL A 243 -9.19 18.02 11.10
C VAL A 243 -10.19 18.99 11.71
N GLN A 244 -9.95 19.46 12.94
CA GLN A 244 -10.78 20.48 13.57
C GLN A 244 -10.71 21.81 12.81
N LYS A 245 -9.53 22.25 12.39
CA LYS A 245 -9.37 23.47 11.58
C LYS A 245 -10.21 23.42 10.29
N ILE A 246 -10.16 22.30 9.56
CA ILE A 246 -10.98 22.08 8.35
C ILE A 246 -12.47 22.01 8.73
N LYS A 247 -12.79 21.33 9.85
CA LYS A 247 -14.08 21.32 10.56
C LYS A 247 -14.79 22.68 10.55
N HIS A 248 -14.06 23.67 11.04
CA HIS A 248 -14.58 25.00 11.35
C HIS A 248 -14.52 25.98 10.17
N MET A 249 -13.90 25.62 9.04
CA MET A 249 -13.90 26.47 7.84
C MET A 249 -15.31 26.54 7.23
N PRO A 250 -15.71 27.68 6.64
CA PRO A 250 -16.87 27.76 5.77
C PRO A 250 -16.82 26.71 4.66
N LYS A 251 -17.98 26.21 4.21
CA LYS A 251 -18.04 25.16 3.17
C LYS A 251 -17.33 25.57 1.88
N SER A 252 -17.39 26.85 1.49
CA SER A 252 -16.67 27.40 0.33
C SER A 252 -15.16 27.22 0.46
N GLU A 253 -14.59 27.57 1.61
CA GLU A 253 -13.16 27.42 1.90
C GLU A 253 -12.74 25.95 1.97
N GLN A 254 -13.59 25.06 2.51
CA GLN A 254 -13.30 23.62 2.52
C GLN A 254 -13.18 23.06 1.09
N VAL A 255 -14.08 23.48 0.20
CA VAL A 255 -14.05 23.08 -1.22
C VAL A 255 -12.81 23.62 -1.91
N GLU A 256 -12.47 24.89 -1.67
CA GLU A 256 -11.27 25.51 -2.23
C GLU A 256 -9.99 24.84 -1.74
N TYR A 257 -9.89 24.58 -0.42
CA TYR A 257 -8.79 23.85 0.18
C TYR A 257 -8.61 22.47 -0.45
N LYS A 258 -9.70 21.71 -0.60
CA LYS A 258 -9.69 20.40 -1.25
C LYS A 258 -9.26 20.50 -2.71
N LYS A 259 -9.78 21.48 -3.46
CA LYS A 259 -9.42 21.71 -4.87
C LYS A 259 -7.93 22.01 -5.03
N LYS A 260 -7.39 22.92 -4.22
CA LYS A 260 -5.96 23.25 -4.21
C LYS A 260 -5.10 22.04 -3.90
N LYS A 261 -5.49 21.23 -2.93
CA LYS A 261 -4.75 20.02 -2.55
C LYS A 261 -4.80 18.92 -3.63
N LEU A 262 -5.95 18.72 -4.28
CA LEU A 262 -6.07 17.78 -5.40
C LEU A 262 -5.25 18.24 -6.62
N GLN A 263 -5.22 19.54 -6.91
CA GLN A 263 -4.36 20.09 -7.96
C GLN A 263 -2.88 19.83 -7.66
N GLN A 264 -2.43 19.98 -6.40
CA GLN A 264 -1.06 19.63 -6.01
C GLN A 264 -0.71 18.16 -6.27
N GLN A 265 -1.66 17.23 -6.13
CA GLN A 265 -1.47 15.82 -6.48
C GLN A 265 -1.42 15.56 -7.99
N GLN A 266 -1.96 16.46 -8.82
CA GLN A 266 -1.97 16.29 -10.28
C GLN A 266 -0.84 17.04 -10.99
N VAL A 267 -0.27 18.06 -10.33
CA VAL A 267 0.71 18.98 -10.93
C VAL A 267 2.14 18.62 -10.55
N GLY A 268 2.38 17.57 -9.75
CA GLY A 268 3.69 17.25 -9.17
C GLY A 268 4.83 17.49 -10.16
N HIS A 269 5.54 18.61 -9.94
CA HIS A 269 6.44 19.31 -10.87
C HIS A 269 6.44 18.77 -12.31
N LEU A 270 5.63 19.40 -13.16
CA LEU A 270 5.82 19.37 -14.62
C LEU A 270 7.26 19.80 -15.02
N ASP A 271 8.06 20.34 -14.11
CA ASP A 271 9.43 20.78 -14.36
C ASP A 271 10.49 19.65 -14.40
N GLU A 272 10.30 18.52 -13.69
CA GLU A 272 11.33 17.46 -13.62
C GLU A 272 11.13 16.33 -14.65
N VAL A 273 9.88 15.95 -14.94
CA VAL A 273 9.59 14.86 -15.90
C VAL A 273 9.98 15.27 -17.33
N THR A 274 9.88 16.56 -17.67
CA THR A 274 10.33 17.09 -18.95
C THR A 274 11.85 17.03 -19.11
N ILE A 275 12.63 16.99 -18.02
CA ILE A 275 14.09 16.91 -18.07
C ILE A 275 14.56 15.45 -18.26
N SER A 276 13.93 14.47 -17.60
CA SER A 276 14.33 13.06 -17.73
C SER A 276 13.93 12.44 -19.08
N GLN A 277 12.74 12.74 -19.60
CA GLN A 277 12.32 12.20 -20.90
C GLN A 277 13.11 12.78 -22.08
N LYS A 278 13.68 13.98 -21.94
CA LYS A 278 14.54 14.58 -22.97
C LYS A 278 15.89 13.84 -23.08
N ASN A 279 16.40 13.32 -21.96
CA ASN A 279 17.70 12.65 -21.90
C ASN A 279 17.64 11.19 -22.39
N ASP A 280 16.58 10.44 -22.03
CA ASP A 280 16.45 9.03 -22.46
C ASP A 280 16.11 8.89 -23.95
N VAL A 281 15.29 9.81 -24.50
CA VAL A 281 14.99 9.82 -25.93
C VAL A 281 16.19 10.32 -26.74
N SER A 282 16.99 11.25 -26.22
CA SER A 282 18.23 11.72 -26.88
C SER A 282 19.29 10.62 -26.99
N LEU A 283 19.51 9.83 -25.92
CA LEU A 283 20.48 8.74 -25.96
C LEU A 283 20.05 7.57 -26.87
N MET A 284 18.76 7.21 -26.86
CA MET A 284 18.24 6.13 -27.71
C MET A 284 18.17 6.53 -29.19
N THR A 285 17.83 7.78 -29.50
CA THR A 285 17.79 8.27 -30.90
C THR A 285 19.18 8.42 -31.49
N HIS A 286 20.18 8.91 -30.75
CA HIS A 286 21.55 8.99 -31.26
C HIS A 286 22.22 7.61 -31.41
N GLY A 287 21.90 6.64 -30.54
CA GLY A 287 22.39 5.27 -30.67
C GLY A 287 21.79 4.51 -31.86
N LEU A 288 20.47 4.59 -32.09
CA LEU A 288 19.83 3.90 -33.22
C LEU A 288 20.10 4.55 -34.59
N ILE A 289 20.22 5.88 -34.65
CA ILE A 289 20.55 6.58 -35.91
C ILE A 289 22.01 6.27 -36.32
N GLY A 290 22.94 6.16 -35.37
CA GLY A 290 24.32 5.78 -35.66
C GLY A 290 24.47 4.35 -36.19
N VAL A 291 23.76 3.38 -35.60
CA VAL A 291 23.83 1.97 -36.01
C VAL A 291 23.15 1.73 -37.37
N THR A 292 22.07 2.45 -37.68
CA THR A 292 21.38 2.34 -38.98
C THR A 292 22.14 3.03 -40.12
N LEU A 293 22.80 4.16 -39.87
CA LEU A 293 23.63 4.85 -40.87
C LEU A 293 24.90 4.07 -41.23
N ILE A 294 25.56 3.44 -40.25
CA ILE A 294 26.73 2.60 -40.50
C ILE A 294 26.33 1.36 -41.30
N GLY A 295 25.21 0.71 -40.98
CA GLY A 295 24.69 -0.42 -41.73
C GLY A 295 24.37 -0.07 -43.19
N TRP A 296 23.81 1.11 -43.45
CA TRP A 296 23.54 1.59 -44.80
C TRP A 296 24.81 1.91 -45.59
N PHE A 297 25.81 2.54 -44.97
CA PHE A 297 27.08 2.82 -45.64
C PHE A 297 27.86 1.55 -46.00
N VAL A 298 27.85 0.53 -45.13
CA VAL A 298 28.49 -0.77 -45.40
C VAL A 298 27.77 -1.51 -46.54
N ALA A 299 26.43 -1.50 -46.56
CA ALA A 299 25.65 -2.10 -47.63
C ALA A 299 25.85 -1.41 -48.99
N MET A 300 25.96 -0.07 -48.98
CA MET A 300 26.18 0.72 -50.20
C MET A 300 27.61 0.57 -50.75
N TYR A 301 28.62 0.41 -49.88
CA TYR A 301 30.01 0.16 -50.28
C TYR A 301 30.16 -1.19 -51.02
N PHE A 302 29.50 -2.24 -50.52
CA PHE A 302 29.50 -3.56 -51.16
C PHE A 302 28.78 -3.60 -52.51
N GLN A 303 27.80 -2.72 -52.76
CA GLN A 303 27.12 -2.64 -54.05
C GLN A 303 27.86 -1.81 -55.11
N LEU A 304 28.74 -0.89 -54.70
CA LEU A 304 29.45 0.00 -55.63
C LEU A 304 30.86 -0.48 -55.98
N PHE A 305 31.48 -1.32 -55.15
CA PHE A 305 32.87 -1.74 -55.31
C PHE A 305 33.10 -3.26 -55.16
N GLY A 306 32.01 -4.06 -55.10
CA GLY A 306 32.03 -5.52 -55.01
C GLY A 306 31.63 -6.20 -56.31
#